data_AF-A0A258K2Y8-F1
#
_entry.id   AF-A0A258K2Y8-F1
#
_cell.length_a   1.000
_cell.length_b   1.000
_cell.length_c   1.000
_cell.angle_alpha   90.00
_cell.angle_beta   90.00
_cell.angle_gamma   90.00
#
_symmetry.space_group_name_H-M   'P 1'
#
loop_
_entity.id
_entity.type
_entity.pdbx_description
1 polymer ?
#
loop_
_entity_poly.entity_id
_entity_poly.type
_entity_poly.pdbx_seq_one_letter_code
_entity_poly.pdbx_strand_id
1 'polypeptide(L)'
;LLPGNHDSLQATQVWQALAAERPDNVVLATEAAPLPLAPGVVLLPAPCTTRRPGRDLTDWMDGAATTDGTLRVGLAHGAIYDFSEESAATNIVPPNRAARSGLDYLALGDWHGAMMVDPRTHYSGTPEPDRFKHDRPGQALLVTLPAAGAVPEVVPVETGAFLWRTMPLHVLPQDDPAALLAGLLPAGLQRRQALTRIAASGRTSLAGRTALAGAIAQAAPEFASLELDASALETECEAGDLDLIDRGGALREAAEALRAESLDAAKSEAERAVARAALGRLFSYCQKIAS
;
A
#
# COMPACT_ATOMS: atom_id res chain seq x y z
N LEU A 1 23.34 4.95 -4.26
CA LEU A 1 22.02 5.59 -4.45
C LEU A 1 21.79 5.82 -5.93
N LEU A 2 20.63 5.43 -6.45
CA LEU A 2 20.24 5.64 -7.85
C LEU A 2 19.02 6.58 -7.89
N PRO A 3 19.02 7.63 -8.73
CA PRO A 3 17.83 8.44 -8.98
C PRO A 3 16.64 7.64 -9.51
N GLY A 4 15.47 7.87 -8.92
CA GLY A 4 14.17 7.40 -9.40
C GLY A 4 13.38 8.49 -10.14
N ASN A 5 12.10 8.22 -10.42
CA ASN A 5 11.25 9.14 -11.20
C ASN A 5 10.87 10.43 -10.42
N HIS A 6 10.70 10.34 -9.11
CA HIS A 6 10.32 11.47 -8.24
C HIS A 6 11.50 12.36 -7.84
N ASP A 7 12.70 11.79 -7.83
CA ASP A 7 13.97 12.40 -7.50
C ASP A 7 14.95 12.26 -8.68
N SER A 8 14.44 12.39 -9.91
CA SER A 8 15.26 12.26 -11.13
C SER A 8 16.40 13.29 -11.18
N LEU A 9 17.34 13.13 -12.11
CA LEU A 9 18.45 14.09 -12.28
C LEU A 9 18.01 15.53 -12.61
N GLN A 10 16.75 15.75 -13.02
CA GLN A 10 16.14 17.09 -13.12
C GLN A 10 15.94 17.77 -11.75
N ALA A 11 15.83 17.01 -10.66
CA ALA A 11 15.80 17.53 -9.29
C ALA A 11 17.22 17.92 -8.84
N THR A 12 17.85 18.83 -9.58
CA THR A 12 19.29 19.14 -9.50
C THR A 12 19.75 19.52 -8.09
N GLN A 13 18.93 20.27 -7.34
CA GLN A 13 19.28 20.71 -5.99
C GLN A 13 19.50 19.53 -5.02
N VAL A 14 18.67 18.48 -5.10
CA VAL A 14 18.79 17.29 -4.22
C VAL A 14 20.10 16.57 -4.49
N TRP A 15 20.43 16.35 -5.76
CA TRP A 15 21.66 15.64 -6.15
C TRP A 15 22.92 16.46 -5.90
N GLN A 16 22.86 17.78 -6.06
CA GLN A 16 23.97 18.68 -5.70
C GLN A 16 24.24 18.67 -4.18
N ALA A 17 23.21 18.73 -3.35
CA ALA A 17 23.34 18.63 -1.90
C ALA A 17 23.93 17.29 -1.48
N LEU A 18 23.40 16.18 -2.02
CA LEU A 18 23.94 14.83 -1.75
C LEU A 18 25.39 14.70 -2.20
N ALA A 19 25.77 15.28 -3.35
CA ALA A 19 27.15 15.23 -3.81
C ALA A 19 28.11 15.99 -2.88
N ALA A 20 27.65 17.08 -2.27
CA ALA A 20 28.44 17.90 -1.35
C ALA A 20 28.54 17.29 0.06
N GLU A 21 27.49 16.62 0.54
CA GLU A 21 27.36 16.23 1.95
C GLU A 21 27.42 14.71 2.20
N ARG A 22 27.51 13.87 1.16
CA ARG A 22 27.49 12.41 1.33
C ARG A 22 28.68 11.91 2.19
N PRO A 23 28.45 10.92 3.05
CA PRO A 23 29.53 10.14 3.65
C PRO A 23 30.36 9.38 2.62
N ASP A 24 31.61 9.03 2.98
CA ASP A 24 32.55 8.33 2.10
C ASP A 24 32.04 6.97 1.60
N ASN A 25 31.24 6.28 2.41
CA ASN A 25 30.67 4.97 2.08
C ASN A 25 29.40 5.04 1.21
N VAL A 26 28.96 6.24 0.80
CA VAL A 26 27.78 6.42 -0.06
C VAL A 26 28.22 6.80 -1.46
N VAL A 27 27.88 5.98 -2.46
CA VAL A 27 28.16 6.28 -3.88
C VAL A 27 26.88 6.72 -4.58
N LEU A 28 26.94 7.82 -5.33
CA LEU A 28 25.84 8.31 -6.17
C LEU A 28 26.00 7.75 -7.58
N ALA A 29 25.06 6.93 -8.02
CA ALA A 29 25.06 6.31 -9.34
C ALA A 29 24.25 7.18 -10.31
N THR A 30 24.77 8.37 -10.62
CA THR A 30 24.09 9.42 -11.41
C THR A 30 24.42 9.37 -12.90
N GLU A 31 25.28 8.45 -13.32
CA GLU A 31 25.69 8.28 -14.72
C GLU A 31 25.43 6.85 -15.19
N ALA A 32 25.06 6.68 -16.46
CA ALA A 32 24.92 5.38 -17.10
C ALA A 32 26.30 4.83 -17.52
N ALA A 33 27.12 4.49 -16.53
CA ALA A 33 28.47 3.99 -16.71
C ALA A 33 28.80 2.87 -15.70
N PRO A 34 29.67 1.89 -16.05
CA PRO A 34 30.06 0.84 -15.13
C PRO A 34 30.71 1.40 -13.86
N LEU A 35 30.24 0.93 -12.71
CA LEU A 35 30.69 1.39 -11.39
C LEU A 35 31.26 0.20 -10.60
N PRO A 36 32.58 0.14 -10.37
CA PRO A 36 33.19 -0.92 -9.59
C PRO A 36 32.72 -0.87 -8.13
N LEU A 37 32.19 -1.98 -7.60
CA LEU A 37 31.78 -2.08 -6.19
C LEU A 37 32.84 -2.77 -5.33
N ALA A 38 33.50 -3.76 -5.91
CA ALA A 38 34.54 -4.57 -5.28
C ALA A 38 35.39 -5.23 -6.39
N PRO A 39 36.56 -5.82 -6.05
CA PRO A 39 37.31 -6.62 -7.00
C PRO A 39 36.41 -7.71 -7.63
N GLY A 40 36.31 -7.71 -8.96
CA GLY A 40 35.46 -8.67 -9.69
C GLY A 40 33.95 -8.42 -9.59
N VAL A 41 33.49 -7.26 -9.12
CA VAL A 41 32.06 -6.91 -9.04
C VAL A 41 31.81 -5.52 -9.60
N VAL A 42 30.87 -5.41 -10.55
CA VAL A 42 30.50 -4.15 -11.20
C VAL A 42 29.00 -3.92 -11.14
N LEU A 43 28.63 -2.68 -10.84
CA LEU A 43 27.27 -2.16 -10.92
C LEU A 43 27.06 -1.48 -12.26
N LEU A 44 25.95 -1.77 -12.92
CA LEU A 44 25.47 -1.13 -14.14
C LEU A 44 24.20 -0.33 -13.79
N PRO A 45 24.32 0.97 -13.46
CA PRO A 45 23.19 1.81 -13.07
C PRO A 45 22.42 2.41 -14.26
N ALA A 46 21.10 2.55 -14.13
CA ALA A 46 20.24 3.27 -15.06
C ALA A 46 19.49 4.41 -14.36
N PRO A 47 20.17 5.55 -14.08
CA PRO A 47 19.59 6.65 -13.33
C PRO A 47 18.47 7.34 -14.11
N CYS A 48 17.32 7.60 -13.47
CA CYS A 48 16.25 8.38 -14.08
C CYS A 48 16.72 9.80 -14.41
N THR A 49 16.76 10.14 -15.70
CA THR A 49 17.16 11.48 -16.17
C THR A 49 16.08 12.53 -15.94
N THR A 50 14.81 12.13 -16.08
CA THR A 50 13.61 12.93 -15.87
C THR A 50 12.51 12.06 -15.27
N ARG A 51 11.39 12.65 -14.86
CA ARG A 51 10.23 11.89 -14.35
C ARG A 51 9.64 10.92 -15.38
N ARG A 52 9.73 11.23 -16.68
CA ARG A 52 9.22 10.42 -17.80
C ARG A 52 10.25 10.45 -18.93
N PRO A 53 11.26 9.57 -18.91
CA PRO A 53 12.40 9.64 -19.83
C PRO A 53 12.06 9.41 -21.31
N GLY A 54 10.90 8.83 -21.61
CA GLY A 54 10.46 8.50 -22.98
C GLY A 54 11.15 7.27 -23.61
N ARG A 55 12.05 6.59 -22.89
CA ARG A 55 12.86 5.44 -23.33
C ARG A 55 13.25 4.53 -22.18
N ASP A 56 13.72 3.33 -22.49
CA ASP A 56 14.31 2.41 -21.53
C ASP A 56 15.73 2.86 -21.17
N LEU A 57 15.93 3.22 -19.91
CA LEU A 57 17.21 3.68 -19.40
C LEU A 57 18.18 2.51 -19.12
N THR A 58 17.71 1.27 -19.17
CA THR A 58 18.52 0.06 -18.99
C THR A 58 19.11 -0.47 -20.29
N ASP A 59 18.72 0.08 -21.44
CA ASP A 59 19.17 -0.39 -22.76
C ASP A 59 20.69 -0.47 -22.92
N TRP A 60 21.42 0.46 -22.31
CA TRP A 60 22.89 0.49 -22.42
C TRP A 60 23.57 -0.71 -21.77
N MET A 61 22.90 -1.41 -20.84
CA MET A 61 23.46 -2.57 -20.14
C MET A 61 23.77 -3.74 -21.09
N ASP A 62 23.06 -3.85 -22.22
CA ASP A 62 23.30 -4.90 -23.23
C ASP A 62 24.70 -4.79 -23.84
N GLY A 63 25.20 -3.57 -24.02
CA GLY A 63 26.50 -3.28 -24.63
C GLY A 63 27.62 -3.01 -23.61
N ALA A 64 27.33 -3.04 -22.31
CA ALA A 64 28.30 -2.72 -21.28
C ALA A 64 29.37 -3.83 -21.18
N ALA A 65 30.59 -3.50 -21.61
CA ALA A 65 31.73 -4.42 -21.53
C ALA A 65 32.26 -4.52 -20.09
N THR A 66 32.53 -5.74 -19.65
CA THR A 66 33.14 -6.05 -18.36
C THR A 66 34.19 -7.13 -18.55
N THR A 67 35.17 -7.21 -17.66
CA THR A 67 36.16 -8.30 -17.70
C THR A 67 35.49 -9.65 -17.49
N ASP A 68 35.95 -10.70 -18.16
CA ASP A 68 35.42 -12.06 -17.99
C ASP A 68 35.45 -12.50 -16.52
N GLY A 69 34.38 -13.16 -16.09
CA GLY A 69 34.20 -13.60 -14.70
C GLY A 69 33.80 -12.51 -13.71
N THR A 70 33.62 -11.26 -14.14
CA THR A 70 33.08 -10.19 -13.30
C THR A 70 31.60 -10.43 -12.98
N LEU A 71 31.22 -10.32 -11.71
CA LEU A 71 29.83 -10.28 -11.27
C LEU A 71 29.17 -8.97 -11.73
N ARG A 72 28.07 -9.06 -12.47
CA ARG A 72 27.34 -7.93 -13.06
C ARG A 72 26.02 -7.69 -12.33
N VAL A 73 25.89 -6.57 -11.65
CA VAL A 73 24.65 -6.15 -10.97
C VAL A 73 24.02 -4.98 -11.71
N GLY A 74 22.80 -5.14 -12.20
CA GLY A 74 22.00 -4.01 -12.70
C GLY A 74 21.27 -3.30 -11.57
N LEU A 75 21.18 -1.97 -11.65
CA LEU A 75 20.40 -1.16 -10.72
C LEU A 75 19.60 -0.11 -11.50
N ALA A 76 18.27 -0.22 -11.48
CA ALA A 76 17.41 0.63 -12.27
C ALA A 76 16.12 1.01 -11.55
N HIS A 77 15.46 2.06 -12.04
CA HIS A 77 14.14 2.47 -11.58
C HIS A 77 13.21 2.61 -12.78
N GLY A 78 12.10 1.89 -12.77
CA GLY A 78 11.15 1.88 -13.88
C GLY A 78 10.25 0.65 -13.85
N ALA A 79 9.17 0.69 -14.63
CA ALA A 79 8.20 -0.39 -14.70
C ALA A 79 8.58 -1.43 -15.76
N ILE A 80 8.25 -2.70 -15.51
CA ILE A 80 8.33 -3.81 -16.49
C ILE A 80 7.05 -3.99 -17.32
N TYR A 81 6.00 -3.26 -16.97
CA TYR A 81 4.71 -3.27 -17.66
C TYR A 81 4.04 -1.91 -17.50
N ASP A 82 3.29 -1.48 -18.53
CA ASP A 82 2.51 -0.25 -18.50
C ASP A 82 1.03 -0.58 -18.63
N PHE A 83 0.21 -0.06 -17.72
CA PHE A 83 -1.24 -0.23 -17.71
C PHE A 83 -1.98 0.92 -18.39
N SER A 84 -1.27 1.94 -18.87
CA SER A 84 -1.87 3.08 -19.56
C SER A 84 -1.89 2.85 -21.08
N GLU A 85 -3.07 3.00 -21.69
CA GLU A 85 -3.24 2.89 -23.15
C GLU A 85 -2.53 4.04 -23.92
N GLU A 86 -2.12 5.11 -23.21
CA GLU A 86 -1.56 6.35 -23.78
C GLU A 86 -0.03 6.45 -23.78
N SER A 87 0.67 5.58 -23.03
CA SER A 87 2.12 5.61 -22.94
C SER A 87 2.73 4.72 -24.01
N ALA A 88 3.57 5.32 -24.87
CA ALA A 88 4.41 4.53 -25.75
C ALA A 88 5.24 3.56 -24.88
N ALA A 89 5.17 2.26 -25.20
CA ALA A 89 5.89 1.15 -24.53
C ALA A 89 7.42 1.31 -24.47
N THR A 90 7.96 2.45 -24.92
CA THR A 90 9.37 2.78 -24.97
C THR A 90 9.99 2.98 -23.60
N ASN A 91 9.23 3.28 -22.55
CA ASN A 91 9.73 3.50 -21.18
C ASN A 91 9.87 2.22 -20.33
N ILE A 92 9.53 1.06 -20.89
CA ILE A 92 9.41 -0.18 -20.12
C ILE A 92 10.77 -0.86 -20.05
N VAL A 93 11.18 -1.27 -18.84
CA VAL A 93 12.32 -2.16 -18.66
C VAL A 93 11.91 -3.55 -19.13
N PRO A 94 12.60 -4.17 -20.11
CA PRO A 94 12.26 -5.51 -20.57
C PRO A 94 12.28 -6.51 -19.40
N PRO A 95 11.24 -7.34 -19.21
CA PRO A 95 11.21 -8.32 -18.13
C PRO A 95 12.40 -9.28 -18.13
N ASN A 96 12.99 -9.54 -19.31
CA ASN A 96 14.17 -10.38 -19.49
C ASN A 96 15.50 -9.59 -19.53
N ARG A 97 15.54 -8.35 -19.05
CA ARG A 97 16.73 -7.47 -19.09
C ARG A 97 17.96 -8.14 -18.47
N ALA A 98 17.81 -8.83 -17.34
CA ALA A 98 18.93 -9.55 -16.72
C ALA A 98 19.55 -10.59 -17.65
N ALA A 99 18.72 -11.40 -18.33
CA ALA A 99 19.20 -12.39 -19.28
C ALA A 99 19.85 -11.74 -20.52
N ARG A 100 19.22 -10.70 -21.09
CA ARG A 100 19.73 -10.01 -22.29
C ARG A 100 21.08 -9.35 -22.07
N SER A 101 21.26 -8.70 -20.93
CA SER A 101 22.49 -7.97 -20.59
C SER A 101 23.51 -8.82 -19.84
N GLY A 102 23.27 -10.13 -19.65
CA GLY A 102 24.18 -11.01 -18.92
C GLY A 102 24.40 -10.59 -17.46
N LEU A 103 23.36 -10.09 -16.79
CA LEU A 103 23.42 -9.67 -15.39
C LEU A 103 23.27 -10.88 -14.48
N ASP A 104 24.04 -10.90 -13.40
CA ASP A 104 23.88 -11.87 -12.32
C ASP A 104 22.67 -11.56 -11.45
N TYR A 105 22.36 -10.26 -11.32
CA TYR A 105 21.20 -9.77 -10.59
C TYR A 105 20.77 -8.39 -11.12
N LEU A 106 19.48 -8.11 -11.15
CA LEU A 106 18.88 -6.83 -11.50
C LEU A 106 17.97 -6.37 -10.36
N ALA A 107 18.42 -5.33 -9.66
CA ALA A 107 17.64 -4.62 -8.65
C ALA A 107 16.79 -3.53 -9.30
N LEU A 108 15.47 -3.65 -9.19
CA LEU A 108 14.51 -2.67 -9.69
C LEU A 108 13.83 -1.91 -8.55
N GLY A 109 13.66 -0.60 -8.75
CA GLY A 109 12.75 0.26 -7.99
C GLY A 109 11.61 0.77 -8.87
N ASP A 110 10.60 1.40 -8.25
CA ASP A 110 9.33 1.99 -8.80
C ASP A 110 8.10 1.29 -8.21
N TRP A 111 8.13 -0.04 -8.07
CA TRP A 111 7.01 -0.80 -7.52
C TRP A 111 7.05 -0.87 -5.99
N HIS A 112 5.91 -0.61 -5.35
CA HIS A 112 5.85 -0.53 -3.89
C HIS A 112 5.68 -1.89 -3.19
N GLY A 113 5.21 -2.89 -3.93
CA GLY A 113 5.15 -4.27 -3.48
C GLY A 113 6.35 -5.05 -3.99
N ALA A 114 6.92 -5.90 -3.14
CA ALA A 114 7.99 -6.78 -3.57
C ALA A 114 7.51 -7.78 -4.62
N MET A 115 8.34 -8.01 -5.62
CA MET A 115 7.99 -8.85 -6.75
C MET A 115 9.25 -9.48 -7.34
N MET A 116 9.24 -10.79 -7.49
CA MET A 116 10.20 -11.52 -8.32
C MET A 116 9.66 -11.57 -9.75
N VAL A 117 10.39 -10.98 -10.69
CA VAL A 117 10.05 -11.01 -12.13
C VAL A 117 10.57 -12.29 -12.75
N ASP A 118 11.83 -12.61 -12.45
CA ASP A 118 12.51 -13.86 -12.76
C ASP A 118 13.54 -14.16 -11.64
N PRO A 119 14.26 -15.29 -11.66
CA PRO A 119 15.21 -15.61 -10.59
C PRO A 119 16.28 -14.54 -10.32
N ARG A 120 16.60 -13.68 -11.29
CA ARG A 120 17.64 -12.63 -11.19
C ARG A 120 17.09 -11.22 -11.09
N THR A 121 15.81 -11.01 -11.35
CA THR A 121 15.20 -9.67 -11.46
C THR A 121 14.14 -9.47 -10.39
N HIS A 122 14.36 -8.50 -9.51
CA HIS A 122 13.48 -8.29 -8.36
C HIS A 122 13.18 -6.81 -8.12
N TYR A 123 11.95 -6.54 -7.72
CA TYR A 123 11.58 -5.34 -6.99
C TYR A 123 11.58 -5.66 -5.49
N SER A 124 12.30 -4.88 -4.68
CA SER A 124 12.27 -5.04 -3.22
C SER A 124 10.98 -4.55 -2.60
N GLY A 125 10.26 -3.66 -3.28
CA GLY A 125 9.15 -2.92 -2.70
C GLY A 125 9.62 -1.74 -1.84
N THR A 126 8.67 -1.17 -1.10
CA THR A 126 8.93 -0.12 -0.12
C THR A 126 9.48 -0.69 1.19
N PRO A 127 10.40 0.03 1.87
CA PRO A 127 10.93 -0.42 3.16
C PRO A 127 9.89 -0.33 4.29
N GLU A 128 8.86 0.49 4.11
CA GLU A 128 7.66 0.59 4.95
C GLU A 128 6.45 0.67 3.99
N PRO A 129 5.40 -0.15 4.17
CA PRO A 129 4.23 -0.07 3.32
C PRO A 129 3.58 1.32 3.45
N ASP A 130 3.01 1.79 2.35
CA ASP A 130 2.40 3.12 2.26
C ASP A 130 0.87 3.09 2.15
N ARG A 131 0.29 1.89 2.07
CA ARG A 131 -1.16 1.65 1.90
C ARG A 131 -1.55 0.21 2.26
N PHE A 132 -2.84 0.02 2.53
CA PHE A 132 -3.51 -1.27 2.76
C PHE A 132 -3.64 -2.16 1.50
N LYS A 133 -2.54 -2.34 0.76
CA LYS A 133 -2.49 -3.18 -0.45
C LYS A 133 -1.79 -4.51 -0.20
N HIS A 134 -0.82 -4.52 0.71
CA HIS A 134 0.01 -5.68 1.00
C HIS A 134 -0.13 -6.00 2.48
N ASP A 135 -0.70 -7.16 2.81
CA ASP A 135 -0.81 -7.65 4.20
C ASP A 135 0.51 -8.29 4.65
N ARG A 136 1.60 -7.54 4.51
CA ARG A 136 2.98 -7.94 4.81
C ARG A 136 3.77 -6.71 5.27
N PRO A 137 4.74 -6.89 6.18
CA PRO A 137 5.61 -5.79 6.58
C PRO A 137 6.48 -5.33 5.40
N GLY A 138 6.99 -4.10 5.51
CA GLY A 138 7.99 -3.60 4.59
C GLY A 138 9.28 -4.41 4.70
N GLN A 139 10.04 -4.50 3.60
CA GLN A 139 11.22 -5.35 3.54
C GLN A 139 12.30 -4.81 2.62
N ALA A 140 13.53 -5.24 2.87
CA ALA A 140 14.64 -5.20 1.94
C ALA A 140 14.95 -6.62 1.44
N LEU A 141 15.74 -6.73 0.37
CA LEU A 141 16.22 -8.02 -0.13
C LEU A 141 17.70 -8.16 0.19
N LEU A 142 18.05 -9.20 0.96
CA LEU A 142 19.42 -9.67 1.12
C LEU A 142 19.71 -10.62 -0.05
N VAL A 143 20.69 -10.25 -0.87
CA VAL A 143 21.01 -10.96 -2.10
C VAL A 143 22.45 -11.49 -2.01
N THR A 144 22.60 -12.80 -2.11
CA THR A 144 23.90 -13.46 -2.19
C THR A 144 24.13 -13.91 -3.63
N LEU A 145 25.30 -13.54 -4.19
CA LEU A 145 25.75 -13.95 -5.52
C LEU A 145 26.90 -14.95 -5.37
N PRO A 146 26.66 -16.27 -5.52
CA PRO A 146 27.70 -17.27 -5.24
C PRO A 146 28.89 -17.20 -6.20
N ALA A 147 28.61 -16.96 -7.49
CA ALA A 147 29.59 -16.81 -8.57
C ALA A 147 28.93 -16.17 -9.79
N ALA A 148 29.73 -15.65 -10.72
CA ALA A 148 29.23 -15.21 -12.02
C ALA A 148 28.49 -16.35 -12.74
N GLY A 149 27.30 -16.05 -13.26
CA GLY A 149 26.39 -17.01 -13.89
C GLY A 149 25.62 -17.91 -12.93
N ALA A 150 25.93 -17.94 -11.62
CA ALA A 150 25.14 -18.70 -10.65
C ALA A 150 23.80 -18.01 -10.36
N VAL A 151 22.76 -18.77 -10.06
CA VAL A 151 21.46 -18.20 -9.66
C VAL A 151 21.63 -17.52 -8.29
N PRO A 152 21.15 -16.27 -8.10
CA PRO A 152 21.27 -15.56 -6.83
C PRO A 152 20.38 -16.19 -5.75
N GLU A 153 20.83 -16.15 -4.51
CA GLU A 153 20.00 -16.45 -3.35
C GLU A 153 19.41 -15.14 -2.82
N VAL A 154 18.08 -15.07 -2.73
CA VAL A 154 17.36 -13.85 -2.33
C VAL A 154 16.54 -14.13 -1.09
N VAL A 155 16.88 -13.46 0.01
CA VAL A 155 16.20 -13.59 1.30
C VAL A 155 15.57 -12.25 1.68
N PRO A 156 14.25 -12.18 1.89
CA PRO A 156 13.62 -10.96 2.40
C PRO A 156 14.04 -10.71 3.85
N VAL A 157 14.34 -9.45 4.16
CA VAL A 157 14.66 -8.97 5.51
C VAL A 157 13.63 -7.92 5.87
N GLU A 158 12.90 -8.15 6.96
CA GLU A 158 11.88 -7.21 7.44
C GLU A 158 12.52 -5.87 7.85
N THR A 159 11.94 -4.77 7.37
CA THR A 159 12.36 -3.40 7.69
C THR A 159 11.22 -2.53 8.22
N GLY A 160 9.97 -2.99 8.07
CA GLY A 160 8.79 -2.25 8.51
C GLY A 160 8.74 -2.08 10.03
N ALA A 161 8.45 -0.85 10.46
CA ALA A 161 8.13 -0.52 11.85
C ALA A 161 6.64 -0.67 12.15
N PHE A 162 5.78 -0.54 11.13
CA PHE A 162 4.33 -0.70 11.27
C PHE A 162 3.81 -1.92 10.53
N LEU A 163 2.82 -2.55 11.15
CA LEU A 163 2.11 -3.68 10.59
C LEU A 163 0.80 -3.20 9.97
N TRP A 164 0.75 -3.18 8.65
CA TRP A 164 -0.45 -2.85 7.87
C TRP A 164 -1.32 -4.09 7.71
N ARG A 165 -2.58 -4.03 8.14
CA ARG A 165 -3.53 -5.15 8.01
C ARG A 165 -4.90 -4.69 7.57
N THR A 166 -5.51 -5.46 6.67
CA THR A 166 -6.94 -5.40 6.41
C THR A 166 -7.58 -6.66 6.96
N MET A 167 -8.41 -6.52 7.98
CA MET A 167 -9.06 -7.65 8.64
C MET A 167 -10.53 -7.71 8.22
N PRO A 168 -10.97 -8.78 7.54
CA PRO A 168 -12.36 -8.93 7.17
C PRO A 168 -13.22 -9.22 8.40
N LEU A 169 -14.34 -8.53 8.52
CA LEU A 169 -15.36 -8.75 9.55
C LEU A 169 -16.70 -9.02 8.85
N HIS A 170 -17.09 -10.28 8.75
CA HIS A 170 -18.38 -10.65 8.19
C HIS A 170 -19.43 -10.73 9.29
N VAL A 171 -20.54 -10.03 9.11
CA VAL A 171 -21.61 -9.88 10.11
C VAL A 171 -22.92 -10.42 9.56
N LEU A 172 -23.53 -11.35 10.29
CA LEU A 172 -24.88 -11.85 10.03
C LEU A 172 -25.91 -11.10 10.89
N PRO A 173 -27.21 -11.10 10.53
CA PRO A 173 -28.24 -10.34 11.23
C PRO A 173 -28.33 -10.61 12.74
N GLN A 174 -28.11 -11.85 13.18
CA GLN A 174 -28.18 -12.27 14.58
C GLN A 174 -26.87 -12.08 15.37
N ASP A 175 -25.79 -11.67 14.70
CA ASP A 175 -24.49 -11.52 15.35
C ASP A 175 -24.44 -10.23 16.19
N ASP A 176 -23.59 -10.25 17.23
CA ASP A 176 -23.13 -9.03 17.91
C ASP A 176 -21.84 -8.54 17.23
N PRO A 177 -21.88 -7.44 16.44
CA PRO A 177 -20.71 -6.97 15.71
C PRO A 177 -19.59 -6.50 16.62
N ALA A 178 -19.90 -5.96 17.80
CA ALA A 178 -18.89 -5.48 18.74
C ALA A 178 -18.15 -6.66 19.38
N ALA A 179 -18.85 -7.74 19.71
CA ALA A 179 -18.24 -8.97 20.20
C ALA A 179 -17.36 -9.64 19.13
N LEU A 180 -17.84 -9.70 17.88
CA LEU A 180 -17.05 -10.22 16.75
C LEU A 180 -15.77 -9.41 16.54
N LEU A 181 -15.86 -8.08 16.58
CA LEU A 181 -14.69 -7.20 16.49
C LEU A 181 -13.71 -7.46 17.63
N ALA A 182 -14.18 -7.59 18.87
CA ALA A 182 -13.32 -7.84 20.02
C ALA A 182 -12.55 -9.17 19.89
N GLY A 183 -13.17 -10.20 19.31
CA GLY A 183 -12.50 -11.47 19.00
C GLY A 183 -11.53 -11.41 17.83
N LEU A 184 -11.70 -10.44 16.93
CA LEU A 184 -10.84 -10.25 15.75
C LEU A 184 -9.58 -9.45 16.08
N LEU A 185 -9.67 -8.42 16.93
CA LEU A 185 -8.55 -7.52 17.20
C LEU A 185 -7.40 -8.23 17.94
N PRO A 186 -6.13 -8.01 17.55
CA PRO A 186 -4.98 -8.56 18.28
C PRO A 186 -4.94 -8.02 19.71
N ALA A 187 -4.32 -8.73 20.65
CA ALA A 187 -4.21 -8.30 22.04
C ALA A 187 -2.85 -7.64 22.34
N GLY A 188 -2.82 -6.77 23.35
CA GLY A 188 -1.59 -6.26 23.96
C GLY A 188 -0.79 -5.27 23.11
N LEU A 189 0.52 -5.28 23.27
CA LEU A 189 1.43 -4.25 22.73
C LEU A 189 1.48 -4.21 21.20
N GLN A 190 1.08 -5.28 20.51
CA GLN A 190 1.03 -5.35 19.04
C GLN A 190 0.15 -4.27 18.43
N ARG A 191 -0.87 -3.78 19.16
CA ARG A 191 -1.76 -2.72 18.69
C ARG A 191 -1.02 -1.43 18.38
N ARG A 192 -0.04 -1.04 19.20
CA ARG A 192 0.65 0.27 19.12
C ARG A 192 1.41 0.49 17.81
N GLN A 193 1.80 -0.58 17.13
CA GLN A 193 2.51 -0.55 15.85
C GLN A 193 1.64 -1.08 14.70
N ALA A 194 0.35 -1.27 14.93
CA ALA A 194 -0.56 -1.77 13.91
C ALA A 194 -1.36 -0.63 13.27
N LEU A 195 -1.32 -0.57 11.94
CA LEU A 195 -2.21 0.21 11.11
C LEU A 195 -3.25 -0.78 10.58
N THR A 196 -4.45 -0.77 11.15
CA THR A 196 -5.48 -1.78 10.92
C THR A 196 -6.71 -1.18 10.26
N ARG A 197 -7.19 -1.81 9.20
CA ARG A 197 -8.49 -1.55 8.59
C ARG A 197 -9.41 -2.73 8.81
N ILE A 198 -10.55 -2.51 9.44
CA ILE A 198 -11.62 -3.49 9.54
C ILE A 198 -12.52 -3.33 8.32
N ALA A 199 -12.54 -4.34 7.45
CA ALA A 199 -13.42 -4.41 6.29
C ALA A 199 -14.71 -5.15 6.68
N ALA A 200 -15.71 -4.40 7.11
CA ALA A 200 -17.00 -4.94 7.54
C ALA A 200 -17.93 -5.19 6.36
N SER A 201 -18.54 -6.37 6.33
CA SER A 201 -19.49 -6.79 5.29
C SER A 201 -20.65 -7.58 5.88
N GLY A 202 -21.72 -7.74 5.10
CA GLY A 202 -22.90 -8.49 5.52
C GLY A 202 -24.03 -7.55 5.95
N ARG A 203 -24.79 -7.91 6.99
CA ARG A 203 -26.02 -7.20 7.38
C ARG A 203 -26.09 -7.10 8.90
N THR A 204 -26.48 -5.95 9.43
CA THR A 204 -26.69 -5.74 10.86
C THR A 204 -27.75 -4.68 11.12
N SER A 205 -28.32 -4.66 12.32
CA SER A 205 -29.28 -3.62 12.72
C SER A 205 -28.63 -2.25 12.87
N LEU A 206 -29.45 -1.20 12.94
CA LEU A 206 -28.97 0.16 13.26
C LEU A 206 -28.23 0.22 14.60
N ALA A 207 -28.72 -0.53 15.59
CA ALA A 207 -28.06 -0.69 16.89
C ALA A 207 -26.71 -1.40 16.77
N GLY A 208 -26.64 -2.51 16.02
CA GLY A 208 -25.40 -3.26 15.79
C GLY A 208 -24.33 -2.44 15.06
N ARG A 209 -24.72 -1.67 14.03
CA ARG A 209 -23.82 -0.74 13.33
C ARG A 209 -23.29 0.36 14.26
N THR A 210 -24.15 0.90 15.14
CA THR A 210 -23.75 1.91 16.13
C THR A 210 -22.79 1.32 17.17
N ALA A 211 -23.07 0.11 17.65
CA ALA A 211 -22.20 -0.61 18.59
C ALA A 211 -20.83 -0.90 17.97
N LEU A 212 -20.77 -1.34 16.71
CA LEU A 212 -19.52 -1.57 15.99
C LEU A 212 -18.68 -0.30 15.89
N ALA A 213 -19.29 0.82 15.48
CA ALA A 213 -18.60 2.11 15.38
C ALA A 213 -18.10 2.59 16.75
N GLY A 214 -18.88 2.39 17.81
CA GLY A 214 -18.48 2.68 19.18
C GLY A 214 -17.29 1.83 19.65
N ALA A 215 -17.31 0.53 19.36
CA ALA A 215 -16.23 -0.40 19.72
C ALA A 215 -14.93 -0.08 18.97
N ILE A 216 -15.00 0.30 17.69
CA ILE A 216 -13.85 0.81 16.93
C ILE A 216 -13.29 2.07 17.59
N ALA A 217 -14.15 3.04 17.91
CA ALA A 217 -13.71 4.29 18.55
C ALA A 217 -13.08 4.06 19.94
N GLN A 218 -13.58 3.07 20.69
CA GLN A 218 -13.02 2.69 21.98
C GLN A 218 -11.64 2.04 21.84
N ALA A 219 -11.45 1.18 20.84
CA ALA A 219 -10.18 0.48 20.63
C ALA A 219 -9.13 1.34 19.91
N ALA A 220 -9.54 2.32 19.10
CA ALA A 220 -8.65 3.12 18.26
C ALA A 220 -7.43 3.75 18.98
N PRO A 221 -7.54 4.28 20.22
CA PRO A 221 -6.39 4.86 20.93
C PRO A 221 -5.26 3.86 21.25
N GLU A 222 -5.53 2.56 21.17
CA GLU A 222 -4.51 1.52 21.39
C GLU A 222 -3.69 1.22 20.12
N PHE A 223 -4.15 1.68 18.95
CA PHE A 223 -3.56 1.43 17.64
C PHE A 223 -2.76 2.62 17.11
N ALA A 224 -1.82 2.37 16.20
CA ALA A 224 -1.23 3.46 15.40
C ALA A 224 -2.29 4.07 14.46
N SER A 225 -3.15 3.23 13.90
CA SER A 225 -4.39 3.62 13.22
C SER A 225 -5.37 2.44 13.26
N LEU A 226 -6.65 2.73 13.50
CA LEU A 226 -7.73 1.77 13.37
C LEU A 226 -8.88 2.40 12.58
N GLU A 227 -9.11 1.89 11.39
CA GLU A 227 -10.14 2.37 10.47
C GLU A 227 -11.25 1.32 10.29
N LEU A 228 -12.50 1.78 10.15
CA LEU A 228 -13.62 0.94 9.76
C LEU A 228 -14.04 1.28 8.32
N ASP A 229 -13.91 0.31 7.42
CA ASP A 229 -14.59 0.32 6.13
C ASP A 229 -15.86 -0.51 6.24
N ALA A 230 -17.00 0.17 6.31
CA ALA A 230 -18.33 -0.45 6.39
C ALA A 230 -19.14 -0.20 5.11
N SER A 231 -18.47 -0.01 3.97
CA SER A 231 -19.11 0.20 2.66
C SER A 231 -19.94 -1.00 2.21
N ALA A 232 -19.47 -2.22 2.52
CA ALA A 232 -20.13 -3.49 2.20
C ALA A 232 -21.04 -4.01 3.33
N LEU A 233 -21.24 -3.25 4.41
CA LEU A 233 -22.09 -3.61 5.54
C LEU A 233 -23.47 -2.94 5.41
N GLU A 234 -24.50 -3.73 5.10
CA GLU A 234 -25.86 -3.25 5.01
C GLU A 234 -26.46 -3.01 6.41
N THR A 235 -27.38 -2.04 6.48
CA THR A 235 -28.11 -1.73 7.71
C THR A 235 -29.56 -2.14 7.54
N GLU A 236 -29.99 -3.10 8.35
CA GLU A 236 -31.40 -3.41 8.53
C GLU A 236 -31.99 -2.38 9.50
N CYS A 237 -33.06 -1.72 9.07
CA CYS A 237 -33.79 -0.76 9.89
C CYS A 237 -35.24 -1.21 9.95
N GLU A 238 -35.62 -1.83 11.07
CA GLU A 238 -36.99 -2.19 11.35
C GLU A 238 -37.78 -0.94 11.78
N ALA A 239 -39.11 -1.02 11.71
CA ALA A 239 -39.96 0.11 12.11
C ALA A 239 -39.75 0.51 13.59
N GLY A 240 -39.47 -0.47 14.45
CA GLY A 240 -39.19 -0.25 15.88
C GLY A 240 -37.81 0.38 16.16
N ASP A 241 -36.85 0.30 15.24
CA ASP A 241 -35.52 0.91 15.45
C ASP A 241 -35.60 2.43 15.47
N LEU A 242 -36.54 3.01 14.72
CA LEU A 242 -36.76 4.45 14.72
C LEU A 242 -37.39 4.92 16.04
N ASP A 243 -38.12 4.04 16.76
CA ASP A 243 -38.73 4.37 18.06
C ASP A 243 -37.66 4.56 19.15
N LEU A 244 -36.47 3.99 18.94
CA LEU A 244 -35.29 4.16 19.80
C LEU A 244 -34.60 5.52 19.59
N ILE A 245 -34.91 6.23 18.50
CA ILE A 245 -34.46 7.61 18.26
C ILE A 245 -35.42 8.56 18.97
N ASP A 246 -36.70 8.46 18.60
CA ASP A 246 -37.82 9.11 19.29
C ASP A 246 -39.13 8.44 18.85
N ARG A 247 -40.16 8.52 19.70
CA ARG A 247 -41.51 8.04 19.38
C ARG A 247 -42.34 9.07 18.61
N GLY A 248 -41.85 10.29 18.46
CA GLY A 248 -42.49 11.35 17.66
C GLY A 248 -41.66 12.64 17.62
N GLY A 249 -42.14 13.65 16.88
CA GLY A 249 -41.49 14.96 16.79
C GLY A 249 -40.32 15.02 15.80
N ALA A 250 -39.58 16.13 15.83
CA ALA A 250 -38.64 16.49 14.76
C ALA A 250 -37.51 15.47 14.54
N LEU A 251 -37.03 14.79 15.59
CA LEU A 251 -35.99 13.75 15.47
C LEU A 251 -36.53 12.49 14.78
N ARG A 252 -37.78 12.12 15.08
CA ARG A 252 -38.45 11.00 14.42
C ARG A 252 -38.69 11.30 12.93
N GLU A 253 -39.21 12.48 12.62
CA GLU A 253 -39.43 12.92 11.22
C GLU A 253 -38.11 12.94 10.42
N ALA A 254 -37.03 13.44 11.03
CA ALA A 254 -35.70 13.43 10.41
C ALA A 254 -35.19 11.99 10.17
N ALA A 255 -35.40 11.08 11.11
CA ALA A 255 -35.00 9.68 10.96
C ALA A 255 -35.78 8.96 9.85
N GLU A 256 -37.09 9.21 9.75
CA GLU A 256 -37.93 8.69 8.67
C GLU A 256 -37.51 9.23 7.30
N ALA A 257 -37.22 10.53 7.21
CA ALA A 257 -36.72 11.15 5.98
C ALA A 257 -35.38 10.53 5.54
N LEU A 258 -34.40 10.44 6.46
CA LEU A 258 -33.09 9.84 6.17
C LEU A 258 -33.20 8.37 5.77
N ARG A 259 -34.10 7.61 6.40
CA ARG A 259 -34.40 6.22 5.99
C ARG A 259 -34.99 6.17 4.59
N ALA A 260 -35.98 6.99 4.27
CA ALA A 260 -36.58 7.01 2.95
C ALA A 260 -35.54 7.34 1.87
N GLU A 261 -34.71 8.35 2.09
CA GLU A 261 -33.63 8.73 1.17
C GLU A 261 -32.57 7.63 1.01
N SER A 262 -32.29 6.86 2.06
CA SER A 262 -31.33 5.76 1.99
C SER A 262 -31.77 4.60 1.09
N LEU A 263 -33.07 4.45 0.88
CA LEU A 263 -33.70 3.37 0.11
C LEU A 263 -34.16 3.85 -1.27
N ASP A 264 -34.08 5.14 -1.57
CA ASP A 264 -34.59 5.72 -2.80
C ASP A 264 -33.72 5.34 -4.01
N ALA A 265 -34.27 4.50 -4.87
CA ALA A 265 -33.60 4.05 -6.09
C ALA A 265 -33.35 5.17 -7.12
N ALA A 266 -34.04 6.31 -7.00
CA ALA A 266 -33.83 7.47 -7.85
C ALA A 266 -32.58 8.29 -7.46
N LYS A 267 -32.04 8.11 -6.24
CA LYS A 267 -30.82 8.78 -5.77
C LYS A 267 -29.56 8.02 -6.20
N SER A 268 -28.46 8.75 -6.34
CA SER A 268 -27.15 8.15 -6.58
C SER A 268 -26.68 7.34 -5.37
N GLU A 269 -25.77 6.38 -5.58
CA GLU A 269 -25.22 5.57 -4.49
C GLU A 269 -24.51 6.43 -3.42
N ALA A 270 -23.84 7.50 -3.84
CA ALA A 270 -23.19 8.44 -2.94
C ALA A 270 -24.21 9.15 -2.01
N GLU A 271 -25.34 9.61 -2.55
CA GLU A 271 -26.40 10.25 -1.76
C GLU A 271 -27.06 9.25 -0.80
N ARG A 272 -27.34 8.02 -1.26
CA ARG A 272 -27.87 6.96 -0.40
C ARG A 272 -26.90 6.61 0.73
N ALA A 273 -25.60 6.61 0.47
CA ALA A 273 -24.58 6.37 1.49
C ALA A 273 -24.53 7.50 2.54
N VAL A 274 -24.67 8.76 2.11
CA VAL A 274 -24.76 9.91 3.02
C VAL A 274 -25.99 9.80 3.92
N ALA A 275 -27.16 9.46 3.38
CA ALA A 275 -28.38 9.27 4.14
C ALA A 275 -28.26 8.16 5.20
N ARG A 276 -27.69 7.00 4.84
CA ARG A 276 -27.39 5.90 5.78
C ARG A 276 -26.45 6.34 6.91
N ALA A 277 -25.39 7.07 6.56
CA ALA A 277 -24.43 7.56 7.54
C ALA A 277 -25.05 8.59 8.49
N ALA A 278 -25.89 9.49 7.99
CA ALA A 278 -26.62 10.46 8.79
C ALA A 278 -27.61 9.80 9.75
N LEU A 279 -28.36 8.78 9.30
CA LEU A 279 -29.29 8.02 10.14
C LEU A 279 -28.55 7.32 11.30
N GLY A 280 -27.42 6.67 11.01
CA GLY A 280 -26.57 6.05 12.04
C GLY A 280 -26.04 7.06 13.06
N ARG A 281 -25.63 8.26 12.61
CA ARG A 281 -25.18 9.34 13.52
C ARG A 281 -26.31 9.85 14.40
N LEU A 282 -27.49 10.09 13.84
CA LEU A 282 -28.68 10.52 14.58
C LEU A 282 -29.00 9.52 15.70
N PHE A 283 -29.05 8.23 15.36
CA PHE A 283 -29.27 7.16 16.33
C PHE A 283 -28.20 7.15 17.44
N SER A 284 -26.92 7.26 17.08
CA SER A 284 -25.82 7.30 18.04
C SER A 284 -25.93 8.47 19.03
N TYR A 285 -26.35 9.66 18.56
CA TYR A 285 -26.56 10.81 19.44
C TYR A 285 -27.72 10.60 20.40
N CYS A 286 -28.84 10.06 19.93
CA CYS A 286 -30.00 9.78 20.78
C CYS A 286 -29.67 8.75 21.87
N GLN A 287 -28.93 7.70 21.53
CA GLN A 287 -28.48 6.69 22.50
C GLN A 287 -27.58 7.30 23.59
N LYS A 288 -26.67 8.22 23.22
CA LYS A 288 -25.80 8.92 24.19
C LYS A 288 -26.54 9.86 25.13
N ILE A 289 -27.66 10.44 24.68
CA ILE A 289 -28.49 11.33 25.51
C ILE A 289 -29.36 10.51 26.47
N ALA A 290 -29.77 9.31 26.06
CA ALA A 290 -30.58 8.40 26.86
C ALA A 290 -29.79 7.61 27.92
N SER A 291 -28.46 7.49 27.76
CA SER A 291 -27.53 6.83 28.69
C SER A 291 -26.98 7.77 29.76
#